data_AF-A0A969SDV5-F1
#
_entry.id   AF-A0A969SDV5-F1
#
_cell.length_a   1.000
_cell.length_b   1.000
_cell.length_c   1.000
_cell.angle_alpha   90.00
_cell.angle_beta   90.00
_cell.angle_gamma   90.00
#
_symmetry.space_group_name_H-M   'P 1'
#
loop_
_entity.id
_entity.type
_entity.pdbx_description
1 polymer ?
#
loop_
_entity_poly.entity_id
_entity_poly.type
_entity_poly.pdbx_seq_one_letter_code
_entity_poly.pdbx_strand_id
1 'polypeptide(L)'
;MEPGYIKDYSHFKQHVATLLHRAGWTVIAAKLNQPGYDFVVKKGNLVGAICIKWLRNNVAAPQLLKFANFLDSDEGNTFQFGLFITTKGFSGPALALIRSWGKDAKVRCGIAKENKLLGIDGVDYKNRIDDNSIQPEKVYFGIFTCKGGVGKTTIAGHLAGAFALQGFNVALVDLDPEQNLQKLVGDGIFVPNPRGKGTTIEVFDGRDWHEDSARDCKIVICDCSPALERNPTSLVEKFHYCIIPTTLNPLGLNKHGKVIRDTVTEIRYINKNAHLLVLVNNFKNPGSQKLSLLRKVYLETYKDILKVDNKFHCIDPAEVCIRASEQLYYWGIHILENPENPSSRLAFDLIGGKCYPRDDFISLADYIERKAGIGILREH
;
A
#
# COMPACT_ATOMS: atom_id res chain seq x y z
N MET A 1 -7.45 22.18 -18.50
CA MET A 1 -8.77 21.97 -19.12
C MET A 1 -8.86 20.50 -19.52
N GLU A 2 -9.93 19.81 -19.16
CA GLU A 2 -10.12 18.43 -19.63
C GLU A 2 -10.36 18.41 -21.16
N PRO A 3 -9.81 17.43 -21.89
CA PRO A 3 -10.05 17.28 -23.32
C PRO A 3 -11.54 17.22 -23.65
N GLY A 4 -11.96 17.86 -24.74
CA GLY A 4 -13.37 17.97 -25.12
C GLY A 4 -14.09 16.61 -25.26
N TYR A 5 -13.37 15.55 -25.60
CA TYR A 5 -13.91 14.20 -25.76
C TYR A 5 -14.20 13.47 -24.42
N ILE A 6 -13.75 13.99 -23.28
CA ILE A 6 -14.07 13.46 -21.94
C ILE A 6 -14.89 14.45 -21.10
N LYS A 7 -15.52 15.45 -21.72
CA LYS A 7 -16.30 16.48 -21.02
C LYS A 7 -17.45 15.89 -20.18
N ASP A 8 -18.15 14.92 -20.75
CA ASP A 8 -19.20 14.15 -20.09
C ASP A 8 -19.32 12.75 -20.74
N TYR A 9 -20.20 11.92 -20.17
CA TYR A 9 -20.43 10.57 -20.67
C TYR A 9 -20.89 10.52 -22.13
N SER A 10 -21.71 11.47 -22.60
CA SER A 10 -22.22 11.50 -23.97
C SER A 10 -21.11 11.76 -24.98
N HIS A 11 -20.24 12.74 -24.70
CA HIS A 11 -19.07 13.04 -25.53
C HIS A 11 -18.09 11.86 -25.54
N PHE A 12 -17.86 11.24 -24.38
CA PHE A 12 -16.99 10.06 -24.29
C PHE A 12 -17.54 8.86 -25.05
N LYS A 13 -18.86 8.64 -24.98
CA LYS A 13 -19.55 7.60 -25.74
C LYS A 13 -19.36 7.80 -27.25
N GLN A 14 -19.60 9.01 -27.75
CA GLN A 14 -19.37 9.34 -29.16
C GLN A 14 -17.91 9.12 -29.57
N HIS A 15 -16.98 9.57 -28.73
CA HIS A 15 -15.54 9.41 -28.96
C HIS A 15 -15.12 7.95 -29.15
N VAL A 16 -15.54 7.08 -28.23
CA VAL A 16 -15.23 5.64 -28.30
C VAL A 16 -15.82 5.02 -29.57
N ALA A 17 -17.04 5.39 -29.96
CA ALA A 17 -17.64 4.92 -31.20
C ALA A 17 -16.83 5.36 -32.44
N THR A 18 -16.34 6.62 -32.47
CA THR A 18 -15.47 7.12 -33.55
C THR A 18 -14.16 6.33 -33.63
N LEU A 19 -13.52 6.04 -32.50
CA LEU A 19 -12.28 5.24 -32.49
C LEU A 19 -12.50 3.82 -33.02
N LEU A 20 -13.59 3.16 -32.62
CA LEU A 20 -13.95 1.83 -33.10
C LEU A 20 -14.25 1.82 -34.60
N HIS A 21 -14.98 2.83 -35.10
CA HIS A 21 -15.23 2.99 -36.52
C HIS A 21 -13.94 3.19 -37.33
N ARG A 22 -13.02 4.05 -36.86
CA ARG A 22 -11.71 4.23 -37.49
C ARG A 22 -10.89 2.93 -37.53
N ALA A 23 -11.05 2.06 -36.54
CA ALA A 23 -10.45 0.73 -36.52
C ALA A 23 -11.18 -0.32 -37.40
N GLY A 24 -12.19 0.11 -38.16
CA GLY A 24 -12.94 -0.72 -39.11
C GLY A 24 -14.03 -1.59 -38.47
N TRP A 25 -14.53 -1.22 -37.30
CA TRP A 25 -15.69 -1.87 -36.68
C TRP A 25 -16.98 -1.16 -37.06
N THR A 26 -18.05 -1.95 -37.25
CA THR A 26 -19.41 -1.42 -37.25
C THR A 26 -19.88 -1.32 -35.81
N VAL A 27 -20.36 -0.15 -35.38
CA VAL A 27 -20.79 0.13 -34.01
C VAL A 27 -22.30 0.34 -33.97
N ILE A 28 -23.01 -0.41 -33.14
CA ILE A 28 -24.47 -0.33 -32.97
C ILE A 28 -24.74 -0.01 -31.50
N ALA A 29 -25.43 1.09 -31.22
CA ALA A 29 -25.78 1.45 -29.85
C ALA A 29 -26.79 0.45 -29.25
N ALA A 30 -26.63 0.12 -27.97
CA ALA A 30 -27.60 -0.71 -27.25
C ALA A 30 -28.97 -0.02 -27.16
N LYS A 31 -30.05 -0.81 -27.07
CA LYS A 31 -31.41 -0.28 -26.90
C LYS A 31 -31.56 0.38 -25.51
N LEU A 32 -32.44 1.37 -25.40
CA LEU A 32 -32.80 1.95 -24.10
C LEU A 32 -33.27 0.82 -23.16
N ASN A 33 -32.74 0.78 -21.93
CA ASN A 33 -33.01 -0.22 -20.88
C ASN A 33 -32.36 -1.61 -21.02
N GLN A 34 -31.40 -1.79 -21.93
CA GLN A 34 -30.66 -3.05 -22.03
C GLN A 34 -29.51 -3.08 -21.00
N PRO A 35 -29.52 -3.98 -19.99
CA PRO A 35 -28.47 -4.01 -18.98
C PRO A 35 -27.19 -4.66 -19.53
N GLY A 36 -26.04 -4.16 -19.09
CA GLY A 36 -24.76 -4.88 -19.23
C GLY A 36 -23.77 -4.33 -20.27
N TYR A 37 -24.21 -3.59 -21.28
CA TYR A 37 -23.31 -3.02 -22.31
C TYR A 37 -23.88 -1.75 -22.97
N ASP A 38 -23.03 -1.00 -23.67
CA ASP A 38 -23.34 0.28 -24.29
C ASP A 38 -23.37 0.22 -25.82
N PHE A 39 -22.57 -0.67 -26.41
CA PHE A 39 -22.52 -0.92 -27.85
C PHE A 39 -22.39 -2.42 -28.16
N VAL A 40 -22.89 -2.79 -29.33
CA VAL A 40 -22.48 -4.00 -30.05
C VAL A 40 -21.54 -3.59 -31.17
N VAL A 41 -20.41 -4.29 -31.28
CA VAL A 41 -19.46 -4.11 -32.39
C VAL A 41 -19.42 -5.33 -33.29
N LYS A 42 -19.25 -5.11 -34.60
CA LYS A 42 -19.14 -6.18 -35.60
C LYS A 42 -17.99 -5.94 -36.58
N LYS A 43 -17.23 -6.98 -36.89
CA LYS A 43 -16.19 -6.99 -37.94
C LYS A 43 -16.05 -8.40 -38.50
N GLY A 44 -16.50 -8.62 -39.74
CA GLY A 44 -16.65 -9.96 -40.29
C GLY A 44 -17.61 -10.80 -39.44
N ASN A 45 -17.16 -11.99 -39.02
CA ASN A 45 -17.95 -12.91 -38.17
C ASN A 45 -17.82 -12.63 -36.67
N LEU A 46 -17.00 -11.65 -36.27
CA LEU A 46 -16.80 -11.32 -34.85
C LEU A 46 -17.88 -10.34 -34.38
N VAL A 47 -18.55 -10.69 -33.27
CA VAL A 47 -19.52 -9.85 -32.58
C VAL A 47 -19.07 -9.67 -31.13
N GLY A 48 -19.04 -8.44 -30.65
CA GLY A 48 -18.62 -8.14 -29.28
C GLY A 48 -19.50 -7.13 -28.58
N ALA A 49 -19.58 -7.24 -27.26
CA ALA A 49 -20.24 -6.26 -26.40
C ALA A 49 -19.21 -5.25 -25.88
N ILE A 50 -19.54 -3.96 -25.89
CA ILE A 50 -18.67 -2.90 -25.35
C ILE A 50 -19.35 -2.29 -24.14
N CYS A 51 -18.68 -2.30 -22.98
CA CYS A 51 -19.08 -1.51 -21.82
C CYS A 51 -18.15 -0.31 -21.68
N ILE A 52 -18.71 0.89 -21.60
CA ILE A 52 -17.96 2.12 -21.37
C ILE A 52 -18.20 2.68 -19.97
N LYS A 53 -17.15 3.24 -19.37
CA LYS A 53 -17.23 3.98 -18.12
C LYS A 53 -16.55 5.34 -18.24
N TRP A 54 -17.35 6.40 -18.19
CA TRP A 54 -16.86 7.75 -18.00
C TRP A 54 -16.68 8.00 -16.50
N LEU A 55 -15.43 7.98 -16.03
CA LEU A 55 -15.09 8.16 -14.62
C LEU A 55 -14.00 9.21 -14.46
N ARG A 56 -13.99 9.88 -13.32
CA ARG A 56 -12.90 10.77 -12.91
C ARG A 56 -11.78 10.01 -12.18
N ASN A 57 -12.08 8.82 -11.66
CA ASN A 57 -11.18 7.93 -10.94
C ASN A 57 -11.02 6.58 -11.68
N ASN A 58 -10.05 5.76 -11.23
CA ASN A 58 -9.83 4.43 -11.78
C ASN A 58 -11.03 3.49 -11.55
N VAL A 59 -11.25 2.57 -12.50
CA VAL A 59 -12.27 1.52 -12.42
C VAL A 59 -11.90 0.54 -11.31
N ALA A 60 -12.84 0.28 -10.40
CA ALA A 60 -12.68 -0.70 -9.32
C ALA A 60 -13.07 -2.12 -9.75
N ALA A 61 -12.48 -3.14 -9.13
CA ALA A 61 -12.72 -4.55 -9.45
C ALA A 61 -14.22 -4.95 -9.48
N PRO A 62 -15.11 -4.48 -8.59
CA PRO A 62 -16.54 -4.81 -8.66
C PRO A 62 -17.23 -4.35 -9.96
N GLN A 63 -16.76 -3.22 -10.54
CA GLN A 63 -17.32 -2.70 -11.79
C GLN A 63 -16.92 -3.56 -12.99
N LEU A 64 -15.69 -4.11 -12.98
CA LEU A 64 -15.22 -5.07 -13.96
C LEU A 64 -15.93 -6.42 -13.84
N LEU A 65 -16.02 -6.96 -12.62
CA LEU A 65 -16.72 -8.22 -12.36
C LEU A 65 -18.17 -8.17 -12.80
N LYS A 66 -18.85 -7.03 -12.64
CA LYS A 66 -20.21 -6.85 -13.13
C LYS A 66 -20.32 -7.06 -14.65
N PHE A 67 -19.33 -6.63 -15.42
CA PHE A 67 -19.31 -6.82 -16.88
C PHE A 67 -18.85 -8.23 -17.27
N ALA A 68 -17.85 -8.78 -16.58
CA ALA A 68 -17.41 -10.16 -16.80
C ALA A 68 -18.56 -11.16 -16.53
N ASN A 69 -19.25 -11.02 -15.40
CA ASN A 69 -20.41 -11.85 -15.07
C ASN A 69 -21.57 -11.69 -16.07
N PHE A 70 -21.72 -10.50 -16.68
CA PHE A 70 -22.67 -10.31 -17.76
C PHE A 70 -22.27 -11.14 -19.00
N LEU A 71 -21.00 -11.14 -19.40
CA LEU A 71 -20.53 -11.93 -20.54
C LEU A 71 -20.69 -13.45 -20.34
N ASP A 72 -20.67 -13.90 -19.08
CA ASP A 72 -20.90 -15.31 -18.70
C ASP A 72 -22.39 -15.68 -18.60
N SER A 73 -23.30 -14.70 -18.61
CA SER A 73 -24.76 -14.94 -18.59
C SER A 73 -25.28 -15.50 -19.92
N ASP A 74 -26.50 -16.05 -19.93
CA ASP A 74 -27.15 -16.56 -21.15
C ASP A 74 -27.25 -15.50 -22.26
N GLU A 75 -27.52 -14.25 -21.90
CA GLU A 75 -27.53 -13.12 -22.83
C GLU A 75 -26.13 -12.77 -23.32
N GLY A 76 -25.15 -12.74 -22.42
CA GLY A 76 -23.75 -12.44 -22.72
C GLY A 76 -23.06 -13.49 -23.60
N ASN A 77 -23.47 -14.75 -23.50
CA ASN A 77 -22.93 -15.86 -24.27
C ASN A 77 -23.18 -15.73 -25.78
N THR A 78 -24.07 -14.83 -26.21
CA THR A 78 -24.27 -14.48 -27.62
C THR A 78 -23.12 -13.67 -28.22
N PHE A 79 -22.25 -13.08 -27.39
CA PHE A 79 -21.07 -12.32 -27.82
C PHE A 79 -19.82 -13.21 -27.77
N GLN A 80 -18.98 -13.13 -28.81
CA GLN A 80 -17.70 -13.85 -28.83
C GLN A 80 -16.66 -13.20 -27.91
N PHE A 81 -16.78 -11.90 -27.63
CA PHE A 81 -15.91 -11.18 -26.71
C PHE A 81 -16.61 -9.95 -26.10
N GLY A 82 -16.04 -9.41 -25.04
CA GLY A 82 -16.43 -8.11 -24.47
C GLY A 82 -15.23 -7.19 -24.31
N LEU A 83 -15.45 -5.88 -24.48
CA LEU A 83 -14.42 -4.86 -24.27
C LEU A 83 -14.91 -3.83 -23.25
N PHE A 84 -14.17 -3.68 -22.15
CA PHE A 84 -14.41 -2.68 -21.12
C PHE A 84 -13.52 -1.46 -21.35
N ILE A 85 -14.11 -0.31 -21.65
CA ILE A 85 -13.38 0.92 -22.01
C ILE A 85 -13.62 2.02 -20.98
N THR A 86 -12.56 2.65 -20.48
CA THR A 86 -12.64 3.74 -19.49
C THR A 86 -11.86 4.98 -19.93
N THR A 87 -12.19 6.12 -19.32
CA THR A 87 -11.49 7.41 -19.49
C THR A 87 -10.14 7.49 -18.79
N LYS A 88 -9.99 6.86 -17.62
CA LYS A 88 -8.80 7.00 -16.76
C LYS A 88 -7.91 5.77 -16.79
N GLY A 89 -8.38 4.68 -16.19
CA GLY A 89 -7.60 3.46 -15.98
C GLY A 89 -8.29 2.50 -15.02
N PHE A 90 -7.56 1.51 -14.54
CA PHE A 90 -8.03 0.47 -13.63
C PHE A 90 -7.23 0.56 -12.33
N SER A 91 -7.87 0.31 -11.18
CA SER A 91 -7.17 0.30 -9.89
C SER A 91 -6.30 -0.95 -9.75
N GLY A 92 -5.35 -0.97 -8.82
CA GLY A 92 -4.51 -2.15 -8.55
C GLY A 92 -5.28 -3.48 -8.44
N PRO A 93 -6.34 -3.57 -7.61
CA PRO A 93 -7.17 -4.78 -7.56
C PRO A 93 -7.88 -5.12 -8.88
N ALA A 94 -8.26 -4.11 -9.67
CA ALA A 94 -8.86 -4.32 -10.99
C ALA A 94 -7.82 -4.81 -12.01
N LEU A 95 -6.58 -4.31 -11.95
CA LEU A 95 -5.46 -4.78 -12.77
C LEU A 95 -5.04 -6.21 -12.40
N ALA A 96 -4.98 -6.53 -11.10
CA ALA A 96 -4.71 -7.88 -10.63
C ALA A 96 -5.80 -8.86 -11.11
N LEU A 97 -7.07 -8.45 -11.06
CA LEU A 97 -8.18 -9.21 -11.63
C LEU A 97 -8.02 -9.43 -13.15
N ILE A 98 -7.68 -8.38 -13.90
CA ILE A 98 -7.41 -8.49 -15.35
C ILE A 98 -6.26 -9.47 -15.63
N ARG A 99 -5.19 -9.43 -14.83
CA ARG A 99 -4.04 -10.36 -14.97
C ARG A 99 -4.38 -11.79 -14.59
N SER A 100 -5.33 -11.99 -13.68
CA SER A 100 -5.81 -13.33 -13.30
C SER A 100 -6.62 -14.00 -14.41
N TRP A 101 -7.16 -13.21 -15.35
CA TRP A 101 -7.87 -13.74 -16.50
C TRP A 101 -6.88 -14.34 -17.51
N GLY A 102 -7.03 -15.64 -17.77
CA GLY A 102 -6.23 -16.34 -18.77
C GLY A 102 -6.49 -15.83 -20.20
N LYS A 103 -5.66 -16.26 -21.15
CA LYS A 103 -5.79 -15.87 -22.58
C LYS A 103 -7.17 -16.15 -23.17
N ASP A 104 -7.87 -17.14 -22.63
CA ASP A 104 -9.19 -17.59 -23.09
C ASP A 104 -10.36 -16.79 -22.49
N ALA A 105 -10.11 -15.82 -21.61
CA ALA A 105 -11.17 -15.00 -21.07
C ALA A 105 -11.92 -14.25 -22.19
N LYS A 106 -13.25 -14.13 -22.08
CA LYS A 106 -14.05 -13.38 -23.07
C LYS A 106 -13.89 -11.87 -22.95
N VAL A 107 -13.45 -11.37 -21.80
CA VAL A 107 -13.33 -9.94 -21.52
C VAL A 107 -11.94 -9.41 -21.85
N ARG A 108 -11.92 -8.21 -22.44
CA ARG A 108 -10.73 -7.40 -22.68
C ARG A 108 -10.92 -6.01 -22.11
N CYS A 109 -9.84 -5.36 -21.72
CA CYS A 109 -9.85 -4.05 -21.08
C CYS A 109 -9.04 -3.02 -21.87
N GLY A 110 -9.51 -1.77 -21.88
CA GLY A 110 -8.82 -0.70 -22.58
C GLY A 110 -9.10 0.70 -22.04
N ILE A 111 -8.20 1.62 -22.38
CA ILE A 111 -8.31 3.04 -22.05
C ILE A 111 -8.44 3.83 -23.35
N ALA A 112 -9.47 4.67 -23.45
CA ALA A 112 -9.65 5.55 -24.60
C ALA A 112 -8.84 6.83 -24.42
N LYS A 113 -7.89 7.05 -25.35
CA LYS A 113 -7.12 8.29 -25.49
C LYS A 113 -7.64 9.08 -26.69
N GLU A 114 -7.10 10.26 -26.91
CA GLU A 114 -7.56 11.19 -27.95
C GLU A 114 -7.61 10.58 -29.36
N ASN A 115 -6.64 9.74 -29.72
CA ASN A 115 -6.57 9.18 -31.08
C ASN A 115 -6.46 7.65 -31.14
N LYS A 116 -6.54 6.95 -30.00
CA LYS A 116 -6.38 5.49 -29.94
C LYS A 116 -7.05 4.85 -28.74
N LEU A 117 -7.40 3.57 -28.88
CA LEU A 117 -7.72 2.68 -27.77
C LEU A 117 -6.45 1.94 -27.35
N LEU A 118 -6.05 2.09 -26.09
CA LEU A 118 -4.93 1.36 -25.51
C LEU A 118 -5.47 0.09 -24.83
N GLY A 119 -5.15 -1.08 -25.39
CA GLY A 119 -5.48 -2.37 -24.77
C GLY A 119 -4.57 -2.66 -23.56
N ILE A 120 -5.13 -3.33 -22.56
CA ILE A 120 -4.40 -3.75 -21.36
C ILE A 120 -3.85 -5.19 -21.50
N ASP A 121 -4.42 -5.99 -22.40
CA ASP A 121 -4.28 -7.46 -22.36
C ASP A 121 -3.20 -8.04 -23.29
N GLY A 122 -2.14 -7.28 -23.61
CA GLY A 122 -1.13 -7.79 -24.55
C GLY A 122 0.16 -7.00 -24.72
N VAL A 123 0.53 -6.11 -23.81
CA VAL A 123 1.80 -5.39 -23.92
C VAL A 123 2.55 -5.47 -22.60
N ASP A 124 3.66 -6.19 -22.67
CA ASP A 124 4.79 -6.14 -21.74
C ASP A 124 5.03 -4.67 -21.38
N TYR A 125 4.82 -4.29 -20.12
CA TYR A 125 4.92 -2.91 -19.63
C TYR A 125 6.40 -2.48 -19.50
N LYS A 126 7.25 -2.90 -20.44
CA LYS A 126 8.62 -2.44 -20.63
C LYS A 126 8.59 -1.32 -21.67
N ASN A 127 9.21 -0.19 -21.33
CA ASN A 127 9.24 1.09 -22.06
C ASN A 127 8.01 2.00 -21.84
N ARG A 128 8.00 2.65 -20.66
CA ARG A 128 7.47 4.02 -20.54
C ARG A 128 8.62 4.99 -20.88
N ILE A 129 8.52 5.67 -22.01
CA ILE A 129 9.12 7.00 -22.17
C ILE A 129 7.96 8.00 -22.14
N ASP A 130 8.12 8.97 -21.25
CA ASP A 130 7.44 10.26 -21.14
C ASP A 130 5.92 10.27 -21.04
N ASP A 131 5.42 10.30 -19.80
CA ASP A 131 4.27 11.15 -19.48
C ASP A 131 4.43 11.73 -18.07
N ASN A 132 4.60 13.06 -18.02
CA ASN A 132 4.66 13.91 -16.82
C ASN A 132 3.30 13.99 -16.11
N SER A 133 2.64 12.85 -15.87
CA SER A 133 1.54 12.81 -14.92
C SER A 133 2.14 12.79 -13.51
N ILE A 134 1.92 13.85 -12.74
CA ILE A 134 2.27 13.94 -11.32
C ILE A 134 1.82 12.64 -10.65
N GLN A 135 2.78 11.78 -10.29
CA GLN A 135 2.49 10.61 -9.48
C GLN A 135 1.90 11.12 -8.17
N PRO A 136 0.82 10.55 -7.63
CA PRO A 136 0.39 10.90 -6.28
C PRO A 136 1.59 10.70 -5.36
N GLU A 137 1.95 11.74 -4.60
CA GLU A 137 3.14 11.72 -3.77
C GLU A 137 3.03 10.57 -2.77
N LYS A 138 3.89 9.55 -2.92
CA LYS A 138 3.94 8.41 -2.03
C LYS A 138 4.54 8.85 -0.71
N VAL A 139 3.96 8.37 0.39
CA VAL A 139 4.52 8.57 1.72
C VAL A 139 5.42 7.38 2.06
N TYR A 140 6.67 7.66 2.37
CA TYR A 140 7.65 6.62 2.70
C TYR A 140 7.98 6.59 4.19
N PHE A 141 8.02 5.38 4.72
CA PHE A 141 8.44 5.07 6.07
C PHE A 141 9.73 4.23 6.03
N GLY A 142 10.74 4.63 6.79
CA GLY A 142 11.91 3.80 7.07
C GLY A 142 11.87 3.28 8.51
N ILE A 143 11.81 1.97 8.72
CA ILE A 143 11.88 1.39 10.07
C ILE A 143 13.33 0.99 10.32
N PHE A 144 14.05 1.80 11.10
CA PHE A 144 15.46 1.56 11.39
C PHE A 144 15.61 0.90 12.75
N THR A 145 16.69 0.14 12.93
CA THR A 145 17.15 -0.22 14.26
C THR A 145 18.66 -0.25 14.27
N CYS A 146 19.26 0.20 15.37
CA CYS A 146 20.70 0.11 15.55
C CYS A 146 21.13 -1.19 16.25
N LYS A 147 20.19 -2.14 16.46
CA LYS A 147 20.44 -3.44 17.06
C LYS A 147 19.43 -4.49 16.60
N GLY A 148 19.88 -5.73 16.38
CA GLY A 148 18.98 -6.86 16.17
C GLY A 148 18.06 -7.12 17.38
N GLY A 149 16.82 -7.55 17.11
CA GLY A 149 15.90 -8.05 18.13
C GLY A 149 15.06 -7.01 18.89
N VAL A 150 15.05 -5.74 18.48
CA VAL A 150 14.15 -4.72 19.07
C VAL A 150 12.78 -4.60 18.37
N GLY A 151 12.49 -5.49 17.41
CA GLY A 151 11.17 -5.61 16.76
C GLY A 151 10.95 -4.75 15.51
N LYS A 152 12.00 -4.46 14.74
CA LYS A 152 11.94 -3.69 13.47
C LYS A 152 10.93 -4.28 12.47
N THR A 153 11.13 -5.54 12.08
CA THR A 153 10.25 -6.29 11.16
C THR A 153 8.82 -6.37 11.69
N THR A 154 8.66 -6.60 12.99
CA THR A 154 7.35 -6.59 13.66
C THR A 154 6.66 -5.24 13.51
N ILE A 155 7.37 -4.14 13.73
CA ILE A 155 6.80 -2.80 13.59
C ILE A 155 6.46 -2.50 12.14
N ALA A 156 7.34 -2.83 11.18
CA ALA A 156 7.09 -2.62 9.76
C ALA A 156 5.79 -3.31 9.31
N GLY A 157 5.67 -4.61 9.57
CA GLY A 157 4.50 -5.40 9.16
C GLY A 157 3.19 -4.92 9.79
N HIS A 158 3.19 -4.65 11.09
CA HIS A 158 1.95 -4.27 11.80
C HIS A 158 1.57 -2.80 11.59
N LEU A 159 2.53 -1.90 11.38
CA LEU A 159 2.23 -0.53 10.98
C LEU A 159 1.61 -0.50 9.58
N ALA A 160 2.12 -1.31 8.64
CA ALA A 160 1.48 -1.49 7.34
C ALA A 160 0.04 -2.00 7.50
N GLY A 161 -0.16 -2.95 8.40
CA GLY A 161 -1.48 -3.42 8.82
C GLY A 161 -2.42 -2.32 9.31
N ALA A 162 -1.94 -1.45 10.19
CA ALA A 162 -2.74 -0.35 10.74
C ALA A 162 -3.18 0.62 9.63
N PHE A 163 -2.26 1.00 8.73
CA PHE A 163 -2.63 1.83 7.58
C PHE A 163 -3.57 1.12 6.60
N ALA A 164 -3.39 -0.18 6.38
CA ALA A 164 -4.29 -0.98 5.56
C ALA A 164 -5.71 -1.05 6.14
N LEU A 165 -5.85 -1.16 7.47
CA LEU A 165 -7.13 -1.06 8.18
C LEU A 165 -7.78 0.32 8.06
N GLN A 166 -6.98 1.37 7.90
CA GLN A 166 -7.46 2.73 7.60
C GLN A 166 -7.83 2.93 6.11
N GLY A 167 -7.68 1.90 5.28
CA GLY A 167 -8.08 1.92 3.86
C GLY A 167 -6.97 2.33 2.89
N PHE A 168 -5.72 2.45 3.34
CA PHE A 168 -4.59 2.72 2.46
C PHE A 168 -4.10 1.45 1.76
N ASN A 169 -3.70 1.61 0.49
CA ASN A 169 -2.87 0.62 -0.19
C ASN A 169 -1.42 0.82 0.26
N VAL A 170 -0.83 -0.23 0.83
CA VAL A 170 0.50 -0.21 1.44
C VAL A 170 1.39 -1.23 0.77
N ALA A 171 2.64 -0.86 0.49
CA ALA A 171 3.71 -1.75 0.09
C ALA A 171 4.71 -1.91 1.24
N LEU A 172 5.16 -3.14 1.48
CA LEU A 172 6.27 -3.44 2.37
C LEU A 172 7.52 -3.76 1.56
N VAL A 173 8.65 -3.18 1.91
CA VAL A 173 9.93 -3.42 1.22
C VAL A 173 10.94 -3.94 2.23
N ASP A 174 11.44 -5.16 2.03
CA ASP A 174 12.48 -5.74 2.88
C ASP A 174 13.86 -5.29 2.37
N LEU A 175 14.48 -4.33 3.06
CA LEU A 175 15.84 -3.87 2.75
C LEU A 175 16.90 -4.63 3.58
N ASP A 176 16.50 -5.56 4.43
CA ASP A 176 17.41 -6.33 5.27
C ASP A 176 17.97 -7.51 4.45
N PRO A 177 19.30 -7.65 4.28
CA PRO A 177 19.88 -8.79 3.57
C PRO A 177 19.50 -10.15 4.18
N GLU A 178 19.14 -10.17 5.47
CA GLU A 178 18.66 -11.37 6.18
C GLU A 178 17.26 -11.81 5.71
N GLN A 179 16.50 -10.95 5.02
CA GLN A 179 15.16 -11.19 4.50
C GLN A 179 14.17 -11.72 5.54
N ASN A 180 14.28 -11.23 6.78
CA ASN A 180 13.46 -11.71 7.88
C ASN A 180 11.97 -11.43 7.66
N LEU A 181 11.61 -10.32 7.00
CA LEU A 181 10.23 -10.03 6.67
C LEU A 181 9.75 -11.05 5.64
N GLN A 182 10.45 -11.19 4.51
CA GLN A 182 10.01 -12.09 3.44
C GLN A 182 9.97 -13.56 3.87
N LYS A 183 10.88 -14.01 4.75
CA LYS A 183 10.82 -15.35 5.36
C LYS A 183 9.59 -15.56 6.25
N LEU A 184 9.13 -14.50 6.93
CA LEU A 184 8.01 -14.56 7.87
C LEU A 184 6.65 -14.34 7.20
N VAL A 185 6.61 -13.63 6.07
CA VAL A 185 5.35 -13.25 5.45
C VAL A 185 5.20 -13.62 3.97
N GLY A 186 6.24 -14.20 3.36
CA GLY A 186 6.25 -14.49 1.93
C GLY A 186 6.07 -13.21 1.12
N ASP A 187 5.32 -13.31 0.02
CA ASP A 187 5.06 -12.20 -0.89
C ASP A 187 3.87 -11.32 -0.44
N GLY A 188 3.19 -11.65 0.66
CA GLY A 188 2.11 -10.81 1.16
C GLY A 188 1.50 -11.18 2.50
N ILE A 189 0.96 -10.17 3.17
CA ILE A 189 0.29 -10.29 4.46
C ILE A 189 -1.21 -10.07 4.29
N PHE A 190 -2.02 -11.02 4.75
CA PHE A 190 -3.47 -10.83 4.78
C PHE A 190 -3.90 -10.04 6.02
N VAL A 191 -4.65 -8.97 5.79
CA VAL A 191 -5.26 -8.12 6.82
C VAL A 191 -6.77 -8.32 6.80
N PRO A 192 -7.34 -9.02 7.79
CA PRO A 192 -8.78 -9.24 7.84
C PRO A 192 -9.53 -7.94 8.11
N ASN A 193 -10.63 -7.71 7.39
CA ASN A 193 -11.57 -6.63 7.68
C ASN A 193 -12.89 -7.24 8.20
N PRO A 194 -13.23 -7.09 9.49
CA PRO A 194 -14.46 -7.67 10.07
C PRO A 194 -15.75 -7.13 9.45
N ARG A 195 -15.72 -5.98 8.77
CA ARG A 195 -16.90 -5.31 8.18
C ARG A 195 -16.91 -5.35 6.64
N GLY A 196 -16.01 -6.11 6.01
CA GLY A 196 -15.87 -6.14 4.54
C GLY A 196 -14.93 -7.24 4.05
N LYS A 197 -14.40 -7.08 2.83
CA LYS A 197 -13.33 -7.96 2.33
C LYS A 197 -12.00 -7.53 2.94
N GLY A 198 -11.22 -8.48 3.45
CA GLY A 198 -9.85 -8.24 3.87
C GLY A 198 -8.97 -7.74 2.71
N THR A 199 -7.83 -7.17 3.04
CA THR A 199 -6.85 -6.68 2.05
C THR A 199 -5.54 -7.44 2.20
N THR A 200 -4.74 -7.48 1.13
CA THR A 200 -3.40 -8.07 1.15
C THR A 200 -2.38 -6.96 0.97
N ILE A 201 -1.40 -6.91 1.87
CA ILE A 201 -0.23 -6.03 1.75
C ILE A 201 0.83 -6.79 0.96
N GLU A 202 1.29 -6.22 -0.13
CA GLU A 202 2.36 -6.80 -0.96
C GLU A 202 3.73 -6.57 -0.31
N VAL A 203 4.58 -7.59 -0.37
CA VAL A 203 5.94 -7.58 0.20
C VAL A 203 6.95 -7.71 -0.94
N PHE A 204 7.89 -6.78 -0.99
CA PHE A 204 8.89 -6.67 -2.04
C PHE A 204 10.29 -6.89 -1.47
N ASP A 205 11.13 -7.61 -2.21
CA ASP A 205 12.57 -7.63 -1.98
C ASP A 205 13.16 -6.27 -2.35
N GLY A 206 13.97 -5.69 -1.46
CA GLY A 206 14.65 -4.41 -1.68
C GLY A 206 15.55 -4.38 -2.92
N ARG A 207 16.08 -5.53 -3.36
CA ARG A 207 16.90 -5.66 -4.57
C ARG A 207 16.09 -5.50 -5.85
N ASP A 208 14.82 -5.88 -5.80
CA ASP A 208 13.86 -5.82 -6.91
C ASP A 208 12.90 -4.62 -6.77
N TRP A 209 13.09 -3.78 -5.76
CA TRP A 209 12.25 -2.61 -5.53
C TRP A 209 12.39 -1.59 -6.66
N HIS A 210 11.26 -1.26 -7.26
CA HIS A 210 11.14 -0.19 -8.24
C HIS A 210 9.89 0.62 -7.94
N GLU A 211 9.93 1.93 -8.19
CA GLU A 211 8.78 2.80 -7.91
C GLU A 211 7.50 2.34 -8.59
N ASP A 212 7.64 1.79 -9.78
CA ASP A 212 6.52 1.29 -10.55
C ASP A 212 5.99 -0.08 -10.09
N SER A 213 6.70 -0.80 -9.22
CA SER A 213 6.27 -2.10 -8.71
C SER A 213 5.04 -1.98 -7.79
N ALA A 214 4.87 -0.82 -7.14
CA ALA A 214 3.77 -0.52 -6.23
C ALA A 214 3.03 0.78 -6.61
N ARG A 215 2.62 0.92 -7.89
CA ARG A 215 1.98 2.14 -8.43
C ARG A 215 0.68 2.52 -7.72
N ASP A 216 -0.08 1.54 -7.26
CA ASP A 216 -1.36 1.77 -6.60
C ASP A 216 -1.23 1.99 -5.08
N CYS A 217 -0.01 1.86 -4.54
CA CYS A 217 0.27 2.10 -3.13
C CYS A 217 0.51 3.59 -2.87
N LYS A 218 -0.18 4.12 -1.86
CA LYS A 218 0.06 5.48 -1.35
C LYS A 218 1.14 5.49 -0.28
N ILE A 219 1.34 4.37 0.41
CA ILE A 219 2.29 4.23 1.51
C ILE A 219 3.30 3.14 1.16
N VAL A 220 4.58 3.43 1.38
CA VAL A 220 5.67 2.46 1.28
C VAL A 220 6.35 2.38 2.63
N ILE A 221 6.46 1.19 3.20
CA ILE A 221 7.16 0.95 4.46
C ILE A 221 8.36 0.05 4.20
N CYS A 222 9.55 0.57 4.45
CA CYS A 222 10.81 -0.14 4.31
C CYS A 222 11.24 -0.72 5.66
N ASP A 223 11.39 -2.04 5.74
CA ASP A 223 12.07 -2.74 6.82
C ASP A 223 13.59 -2.60 6.61
N CYS A 224 14.20 -1.54 7.17
CA CYS A 224 15.58 -1.14 6.85
C CYS A 224 16.62 -2.13 7.39
N SER A 225 17.77 -2.25 6.75
CA SER A 225 18.91 -2.96 7.34
C SER A 225 19.38 -2.25 8.61
N PRO A 226 19.84 -2.97 9.65
CA PRO A 226 20.34 -2.36 10.89
C PRO A 226 21.55 -1.45 10.72
N ALA A 227 22.36 -1.69 9.68
CA ALA A 227 23.48 -0.85 9.30
C ALA A 227 22.99 0.14 8.24
N LEU A 228 23.09 1.45 8.52
CA LEU A 228 22.50 2.48 7.66
C LEU A 228 23.08 2.43 6.25
N GLU A 229 24.38 2.21 6.12
CA GLU A 229 25.13 2.13 4.87
C GLU A 229 24.69 0.98 3.94
N ARG A 230 23.95 -0.02 4.47
CA ARG A 230 23.38 -1.11 3.68
C ARG A 230 22.02 -0.77 3.07
N ASN A 231 21.43 0.36 3.46
CA ASN A 231 20.18 0.83 2.88
C ASN A 231 20.48 1.70 1.66
N PRO A 232 19.73 1.57 0.54
CA PRO A 232 19.92 2.44 -0.61
C PRO A 232 19.70 3.91 -0.24
N THR A 233 20.72 4.75 -0.44
CA THR A 233 20.65 6.19 -0.14
C THR A 233 19.45 6.86 -0.81
N SER A 234 19.14 6.47 -2.04
CA SER A 234 18.00 6.96 -2.81
C SER A 234 16.62 6.66 -2.18
N LEU A 235 16.52 5.66 -1.30
CA LEU A 235 15.32 5.40 -0.49
C LEU A 235 15.35 6.21 0.80
N VAL A 236 16.51 6.27 1.47
CA VAL A 236 16.66 7.04 2.71
C VAL A 236 16.34 8.52 2.48
N GLU A 237 16.73 9.09 1.35
CA GLU A 237 16.41 10.46 0.92
C GLU A 237 14.90 10.70 0.73
N LYS A 238 14.12 9.66 0.40
CA LYS A 238 12.66 9.72 0.18
C LYS A 238 11.83 9.54 1.44
N PHE A 239 12.43 9.07 2.52
CA PHE A 239 11.70 8.80 3.76
C PHE A 239 11.07 10.08 4.30
N HIS A 240 9.75 10.03 4.46
CA HIS A 240 8.98 11.10 5.09
C HIS A 240 8.98 10.90 6.59
N TYR A 241 8.93 9.65 7.05
CA TYR A 241 8.97 9.27 8.45
C TYR A 241 10.00 8.16 8.64
N CYS A 242 10.82 8.25 9.68
CA CYS A 242 11.69 7.15 10.10
C CYS A 242 11.34 6.78 11.54
N ILE A 243 11.04 5.50 11.77
CA ILE A 243 10.73 5.00 13.11
C ILE A 243 11.93 4.24 13.64
N ILE A 244 12.35 4.58 14.85
CA ILE A 244 13.52 4.01 15.52
C ILE A 244 13.03 3.41 16.85
N PRO A 245 12.76 2.09 16.91
CA PRO A 245 12.28 1.46 18.10
C PRO A 245 13.39 1.30 19.14
N THR A 246 13.00 1.46 20.40
CA THR A 246 13.84 1.23 21.57
C THR A 246 13.05 0.49 22.65
N THR A 247 13.72 0.07 23.71
CA THR A 247 13.07 -0.57 24.85
C THR A 247 13.20 0.32 26.09
N LEU A 248 12.15 0.39 26.89
CA LEU A 248 12.16 1.19 28.12
C LEU A 248 12.74 0.39 29.29
N ASN A 249 14.05 0.17 29.26
CA ASN A 249 14.81 -0.45 30.34
C ASN A 249 16.23 0.18 30.40
N PRO A 250 16.99 -0.01 31.50
CA PRO A 250 18.29 0.64 31.65
C PRO A 250 19.29 0.37 30.52
N LEU A 251 19.29 -0.84 29.94
CA LEU A 251 20.18 -1.18 28.82
C LEU A 251 19.75 -0.47 27.53
N GLY A 252 18.45 -0.43 27.26
CA GLY A 252 17.88 0.33 26.15
C GLY A 252 18.20 1.81 26.25
N LEU A 253 18.06 2.40 27.44
CA LEU A 253 18.30 3.83 27.63
C LEU A 253 19.80 4.19 27.61
N ASN A 254 20.67 3.44 28.31
CA ASN A 254 22.08 3.77 28.40
C ASN A 254 22.86 3.39 27.13
N LYS A 255 22.65 2.17 26.62
CA LYS A 255 23.40 1.67 25.44
C LYS A 255 22.72 2.11 24.15
N HIS A 256 21.40 1.92 24.00
CA HIS A 256 20.74 2.30 22.75
C HIS A 256 20.51 3.81 22.66
N GLY A 257 20.50 4.54 23.78
CA GLY A 257 20.45 6.01 23.78
C GLY A 257 21.51 6.63 22.88
N LYS A 258 22.79 6.23 23.04
CA LYS A 258 23.88 6.69 22.16
C LYS A 258 23.66 6.26 20.71
N VAL A 259 23.38 4.98 20.48
CA VAL A 259 23.29 4.47 19.10
C VAL A 259 22.13 5.09 18.32
N ILE A 260 21.00 5.36 18.99
CA ILE A 260 19.87 6.07 18.38
C ILE A 260 20.26 7.50 18.02
N ARG A 261 21.06 8.19 18.84
CA ARG A 261 21.57 9.54 18.51
C ARG A 261 22.49 9.51 17.30
N ASP A 262 23.35 8.49 17.20
CA ASP A 262 24.23 8.29 16.07
C ASP A 262 23.39 8.06 14.80
N THR A 263 22.42 7.14 14.83
CA THR A 263 21.50 6.89 13.71
C THR A 263 20.67 8.12 13.32
N VAL A 264 20.18 8.90 14.28
CA VAL A 264 19.50 10.18 13.99
C VAL A 264 20.44 11.12 13.23
N THR A 265 21.68 11.25 13.68
CA THR A 265 22.69 12.11 13.06
C THR A 265 23.01 11.65 11.64
N GLU A 266 23.19 10.34 11.44
CA GLU A 266 23.51 9.75 10.14
C GLU A 266 22.34 9.85 9.16
N ILE A 267 21.10 9.54 9.59
CA ILE A 267 19.91 9.75 8.76
C ILE A 267 19.78 11.24 8.41
N ARG A 268 20.02 12.15 9.36
CA ARG A 268 19.99 13.59 9.10
C ARG A 268 21.08 14.05 8.14
N TYR A 269 22.21 13.35 8.03
CA TYR A 269 23.22 13.67 7.04
C TYR A 269 22.67 13.49 5.61
N ILE A 270 21.87 12.43 5.41
CA ILE A 270 21.27 12.06 4.12
C ILE A 270 19.94 12.79 3.87
N ASN A 271 19.05 12.82 4.86
CA ASN A 271 17.69 13.32 4.74
C ASN A 271 17.37 14.37 5.82
N LYS A 272 17.36 15.63 5.38
CA LYS A 272 17.05 16.81 6.21
C LYS A 272 15.56 16.98 6.53
N ASN A 273 14.69 16.28 5.81
CA ASN A 273 13.25 16.54 5.79
C ASN A 273 12.40 15.49 6.51
N ALA A 274 12.92 14.27 6.73
CA ALA A 274 12.18 13.21 7.40
C ALA A 274 11.76 13.60 8.82
N HIS A 275 10.62 13.13 9.28
CA HIS A 275 10.29 13.10 10.70
C HIS A 275 10.92 11.86 11.33
N LEU A 276 11.75 12.03 12.35
CA LEU A 276 12.43 10.92 13.03
C LEU A 276 11.74 10.64 14.36
N LEU A 277 11.19 9.44 14.53
CA LEU A 277 10.36 9.07 15.66
C LEU A 277 11.01 7.95 16.47
N VAL A 278 11.41 8.25 17.71
CA VAL A 278 11.85 7.24 18.67
C VAL A 278 10.62 6.66 19.34
N LEU A 279 10.44 5.34 19.20
CA LEU A 279 9.26 4.61 19.66
C LEU A 279 9.65 3.59 20.73
N VAL A 280 8.98 3.61 21.88
CA VAL A 280 9.12 2.54 22.86
C VAL A 280 8.36 1.30 22.40
N ASN A 281 9.11 0.22 22.14
CA ASN A 281 8.60 -1.11 21.82
C ASN A 281 8.79 -2.08 22.99
N ASN A 282 8.04 -3.19 22.97
CA ASN A 282 8.04 -4.23 23.98
C ASN A 282 7.85 -3.66 25.39
N PHE A 283 6.95 -2.68 25.53
CA PHE A 283 6.71 -1.98 26.78
C PHE A 283 6.06 -2.92 27.80
N LYS A 284 6.71 -3.07 28.95
CA LYS A 284 6.19 -3.77 30.13
C LYS A 284 6.08 -2.75 31.26
N ASN A 285 4.88 -2.58 31.82
CA ASN A 285 4.67 -1.62 32.90
C ASN A 285 5.50 -2.04 34.15
N PRO A 286 6.51 -1.26 34.55
CA PRO A 286 7.39 -1.62 35.65
C PRO A 286 6.84 -1.18 37.03
N GLY A 287 5.63 -0.61 37.08
CA GLY A 287 5.07 0.06 38.24
C GLY A 287 5.34 1.57 38.23
N SER A 288 4.49 2.34 38.92
CA SER A 288 4.43 3.82 38.83
C SER A 288 5.77 4.51 39.12
N GLN A 289 6.45 4.15 40.20
CA GLN A 289 7.73 4.76 40.58
C GLN A 289 8.83 4.52 39.54
N LYS A 290 9.02 3.26 39.10
CA LYS A 290 10.02 2.90 38.09
C LYS A 290 9.69 3.53 36.73
N LEU A 291 8.41 3.58 36.37
CA LEU A 291 7.96 4.18 35.12
C LEU A 291 8.28 5.68 35.08
N SER A 292 8.02 6.40 36.18
CA SER A 292 8.35 7.83 36.28
C SER A 292 9.85 8.09 36.09
N LEU A 293 10.69 7.25 36.71
CA LEU A 293 12.15 7.37 36.57
C LEU A 293 12.61 7.08 35.13
N LEU A 294 12.17 5.94 34.56
CA LEU A 294 12.58 5.53 33.22
C LEU A 294 12.10 6.52 32.15
N ARG A 295 10.86 7.02 32.26
CA ARG A 295 10.31 8.05 31.36
C ARG A 295 11.12 9.34 31.44
N LYS A 296 11.50 9.78 32.65
CA LYS A 296 12.37 10.96 32.81
C LYS A 296 13.72 10.76 32.12
N VAL A 297 14.39 9.64 32.34
CA VAL A 297 15.69 9.34 31.72
C VAL A 297 15.57 9.28 30.20
N TYR A 298 14.52 8.61 29.69
CA TYR A 298 14.24 8.50 28.27
C TYR A 298 14.08 9.87 27.59
N LEU A 299 13.26 10.76 28.16
CA LEU A 299 13.05 12.09 27.60
C LEU A 299 14.32 12.96 27.69
N GLU A 300 15.06 12.88 28.80
CA GLU A 300 16.30 13.65 28.97
C GLU A 300 17.41 13.18 28.00
N THR A 301 17.43 11.91 27.60
CA THR A 301 18.45 11.34 26.68
C THR A 301 18.47 12.03 25.31
N TYR A 302 17.33 12.57 24.87
CA TYR A 302 17.17 13.19 23.55
C TYR A 302 16.80 14.68 23.61
N LYS A 303 16.86 15.28 24.79
CA LYS A 303 16.39 16.66 25.04
C LYS A 303 17.16 17.71 24.26
N ASP A 304 18.44 17.48 24.02
CA ASP A 304 19.27 18.37 23.21
C ASP A 304 18.93 18.27 21.71
N ILE A 305 18.63 17.08 21.20
CA ILE A 305 18.14 16.91 19.82
C ILE A 305 16.80 17.63 19.65
N LEU A 306 15.86 17.44 20.58
CA LEU A 306 14.55 18.10 20.58
C LEU A 306 14.63 19.64 20.55
N LYS A 307 15.72 20.24 21.05
CA LYS A 307 15.91 21.70 21.02
C LYS A 307 16.31 22.22 19.64
N VAL A 308 16.93 21.39 18.81
CA VAL A 308 17.56 21.82 17.56
C VAL A 308 16.92 21.22 16.31
N ASP A 309 16.20 20.10 16.45
CA ASP A 309 15.52 19.41 15.35
C ASP A 309 14.01 19.36 15.63
N ASN A 310 13.26 20.23 14.95
CA ASN A 310 11.81 20.34 15.07
C ASN A 310 11.05 19.16 14.41
N LYS A 311 11.74 18.32 13.65
CA LYS A 311 11.20 17.11 13.03
C LYS A 311 11.65 15.83 13.75
N PHE A 312 12.33 15.96 14.89
CA PHE A 312 12.63 14.85 15.77
C PHE A 312 11.54 14.69 16.84
N HIS A 313 11.07 13.47 17.04
CA HIS A 313 9.98 13.10 17.94
C HIS A 313 10.48 12.05 18.92
N CYS A 314 10.62 12.42 20.19
CA CYS A 314 10.77 11.46 21.27
C CYS A 314 9.37 11.11 21.79
N ILE A 315 8.78 10.03 21.28
CA ILE A 315 7.39 9.68 21.58
C ILE A 315 7.29 9.27 23.05
N ASP A 316 6.44 9.97 23.80
CA ASP A 316 6.20 9.64 25.20
C ASP A 316 5.47 8.27 25.30
N PRO A 317 6.04 7.28 26.02
CA PRO A 317 5.40 5.97 26.16
C PRO A 317 4.04 6.00 26.87
N ALA A 318 3.70 7.09 27.56
CA ALA A 318 2.37 7.31 28.12
C ALA A 318 1.34 7.72 27.05
N GLU A 319 1.77 8.32 25.94
CA GLU A 319 0.90 8.63 24.80
C GLU A 319 0.81 7.44 23.83
N VAL A 320 1.96 6.94 23.39
CA VAL A 320 2.05 5.83 22.43
C VAL A 320 3.25 4.96 22.76
N CYS A 321 3.00 3.66 22.91
CA CYS A 321 4.02 2.63 22.92
C CYS A 321 3.44 1.34 22.34
N ILE A 322 4.32 0.44 21.92
CA ILE A 322 3.91 -0.93 21.57
C ILE A 322 4.12 -1.80 22.80
N ARG A 323 3.03 -2.32 23.37
CA ARG A 323 3.06 -3.16 24.56
C ARG A 323 3.64 -4.53 24.25
N ALA A 324 4.30 -5.11 25.25
CA ALA A 324 4.68 -6.52 25.19
C ALA A 324 3.43 -7.38 25.00
N SER A 325 3.48 -8.28 24.02
CA SER A 325 2.34 -9.14 23.65
C SER A 325 2.84 -10.50 23.20
N GLU A 326 2.24 -11.56 23.73
CA GLU A 326 2.47 -12.93 23.27
C GLU A 326 2.08 -13.08 21.79
N GLN A 327 1.03 -12.38 21.32
CA GLN A 327 0.64 -12.43 19.92
C GLN A 327 1.73 -11.88 18.99
N LEU A 328 2.44 -10.83 19.43
CA LEU A 328 3.56 -10.26 18.67
C LEU A 328 4.81 -11.13 18.78
N TYR A 329 5.02 -11.76 19.94
CA TYR A 329 6.15 -12.67 20.17
C TYR A 329 6.06 -13.93 19.31
N TYR A 330 4.86 -14.52 19.18
CA TYR A 330 4.58 -15.68 18.35
C TYR A 330 4.14 -15.32 16.93
N TRP A 331 4.37 -14.08 16.49
CA TRP A 331 4.04 -13.71 15.12
C TRP A 331 4.84 -14.58 14.13
N GLY A 332 4.13 -15.19 13.18
CA GLY A 332 4.66 -16.23 12.28
C GLY A 332 4.25 -17.66 12.62
N ILE A 333 3.68 -17.92 13.81
CA ILE A 333 3.24 -19.27 14.21
C ILE A 333 2.23 -19.90 13.22
N HIS A 334 1.40 -19.06 12.59
CA HIS A 334 0.43 -19.44 11.55
C HIS A 334 1.05 -20.17 10.35
N ILE A 335 2.34 -19.94 10.06
CA ILE A 335 3.06 -20.67 9.01
C ILE A 335 3.32 -22.11 9.45
N LEU A 336 3.58 -22.31 10.74
CA LEU A 336 3.88 -23.63 11.32
C LEU A 336 2.60 -24.42 11.61
N GLU A 337 1.50 -23.74 11.92
CA GLU A 337 0.22 -24.38 12.26
C GLU A 337 -0.49 -25.00 11.06
N ASN A 338 -0.25 -24.52 9.84
CA ASN A 338 -0.83 -25.08 8.61
C ASN A 338 0.22 -25.22 7.49
N PRO A 339 1.10 -26.24 7.57
CA PRO A 339 2.23 -26.39 6.64
C PRO A 339 1.81 -26.66 5.19
N GLU A 340 0.61 -27.20 4.96
CA GLU A 340 0.07 -27.51 3.63
C GLU A 340 -0.47 -26.25 2.91
N ASN A 341 -0.85 -25.21 3.66
CA ASN A 341 -1.32 -23.94 3.09
C ASN A 341 -0.97 -22.77 4.04
N PRO A 342 0.32 -22.41 4.14
CA PRO A 342 0.77 -21.39 5.06
C PRO A 342 0.22 -20.02 4.63
N SER A 343 -0.52 -19.36 5.53
CA SER A 343 -1.03 -18.00 5.32
C SER A 343 -0.44 -17.07 6.37
N SER A 344 0.33 -16.07 5.95
CA SER A 344 0.83 -15.07 6.89
C SER A 344 -0.24 -14.04 7.25
N ARG A 345 -0.38 -13.80 8.55
CA ARG A 345 -1.39 -12.92 9.14
C ARG A 345 -0.75 -12.03 10.20
N LEU A 346 -1.32 -10.86 10.41
CA LEU A 346 -0.92 -9.97 11.50
C LEU A 346 -1.42 -10.48 12.85
N ALA A 347 -0.74 -10.09 13.92
CA ALA A 347 -1.15 -10.35 15.31
C ALA A 347 -2.34 -9.46 15.75
N PHE A 348 -3.39 -9.38 14.92
CA PHE A 348 -4.54 -8.48 15.07
C PHE A 348 -5.81 -9.20 15.55
N ASP A 349 -5.66 -10.41 16.05
CA ASP A 349 -6.77 -11.22 16.54
C ASP A 349 -7.32 -10.70 17.88
N LEU A 350 -8.64 -10.86 18.05
CA LEU A 350 -9.33 -10.49 19.27
C LEU A 350 -9.14 -11.57 20.33
N ILE A 351 -8.54 -11.20 21.47
CA ILE A 351 -8.46 -12.05 22.67
C ILE A 351 -9.30 -11.39 23.77
N GLY A 352 -10.36 -12.09 24.21
CA GLY A 352 -11.29 -11.54 25.22
C GLY A 352 -11.97 -10.23 24.76
N GLY A 353 -12.21 -10.08 23.45
CA GLY A 353 -12.84 -8.91 22.86
C GLY A 353 -11.92 -7.69 22.64
N LYS A 354 -10.62 -7.80 22.94
CA LYS A 354 -9.62 -6.73 22.72
C LYS A 354 -8.46 -7.23 21.88
N CYS A 355 -7.78 -6.32 21.18
CA CYS A 355 -6.55 -6.64 20.47
C CYS A 355 -5.52 -5.53 20.72
N TYR A 356 -4.72 -5.71 21.77
CA TYR A 356 -3.73 -4.70 22.16
C TYR A 356 -2.70 -4.37 21.07
N PRO A 357 -2.15 -5.35 20.31
CA PRO A 357 -1.27 -5.01 19.20
C PRO A 357 -1.95 -4.11 18.16
N ARG A 358 -3.16 -4.47 17.71
CA ARG A 358 -3.91 -3.66 16.74
C ARG A 358 -4.15 -2.24 17.26
N ASP A 359 -4.60 -2.13 18.50
CA ASP A 359 -4.89 -0.83 19.12
C ASP A 359 -3.61 0.02 19.26
N ASP A 360 -2.47 -0.59 19.61
CA ASP A 360 -1.18 0.09 19.74
C ASP A 360 -0.66 0.62 18.38
N PHE A 361 -0.75 -0.20 17.32
CA PHE A 361 -0.31 0.20 15.98
C PHE A 361 -1.25 1.23 15.34
N ILE A 362 -2.56 1.18 15.60
CA ILE A 362 -3.50 2.26 15.23
C ILE A 362 -3.13 3.55 15.97
N SER A 363 -2.87 3.48 17.28
CA SER A 363 -2.47 4.65 18.08
C SER A 363 -1.17 5.28 17.57
N LEU A 364 -0.23 4.45 17.10
CA LEU A 364 1.00 4.92 16.45
C LEU A 364 0.71 5.63 15.13
N ALA A 365 -0.10 5.04 14.25
CA ALA A 365 -0.49 5.66 12.99
C ALA A 365 -1.18 7.03 13.23
N ASP A 366 -2.10 7.09 14.18
CA ASP A 366 -2.82 8.31 14.56
C ASP A 366 -1.88 9.37 15.16
N TYR A 367 -0.88 8.97 15.96
CA TYR A 367 0.12 9.89 16.49
C TYR A 367 0.93 10.53 15.35
N ILE A 368 1.42 9.71 14.42
CA ILE A 368 2.20 10.20 13.27
C ILE A 368 1.34 11.17 12.45
N GLU A 369 0.08 10.83 12.19
CA GLU A 369 -0.86 11.71 11.49
C GLU A 369 -1.03 13.06 12.17
N ARG A 370 -1.29 13.06 13.47
CA ARG A 370 -1.60 14.27 14.25
C ARG A 370 -0.37 15.14 14.54
N LYS A 371 0.78 14.53 14.83
CA LYS A 371 1.98 15.23 15.35
C LYS A 371 3.04 15.47 14.28
N ALA A 372 3.16 14.55 13.34
CA ALA A 372 4.12 14.65 12.25
C ALA A 372 3.45 15.05 10.93
N GLY A 373 2.12 15.08 10.88
CA GLY A 373 1.33 15.62 9.78
C GLY A 373 1.35 14.69 8.57
N ILE A 374 0.42 13.74 8.51
CA ILE A 374 0.21 12.89 7.31
C ILE A 374 -0.88 13.50 6.40
N GLY A 375 -1.14 14.81 6.49
CA GLY A 375 -2.29 15.50 5.86
C GLY A 375 -2.45 15.25 4.35
N ILE A 376 -1.36 14.90 3.65
CA ILE A 376 -1.34 14.53 2.23
C ILE A 376 -2.12 13.23 1.93
N LEU A 377 -2.34 12.35 2.92
CA LEU A 377 -3.06 11.09 2.70
C LEU A 377 -4.59 11.21 2.78
N ARG A 378 -5.13 12.28 3.39
CA ARG A 378 -6.59 12.51 3.52
C ARG A 378 -7.12 13.62 2.61
N GLU A 379 -6.25 14.36 1.93
CA GLU A 379 -6.66 15.22 0.82
C GLU A 379 -6.85 14.36 -0.45
N HIS A 380 -8.09 14.42 -0.99
CA HIS A 380 -8.65 13.77 -2.19
C HIS A 380 -9.49 12.50 -1.98
#